data_AF-A0A7C8M2Y2-F1
#
_entry.id   AF-A0A7C8M2Y2-F1
#
_cell.length_a   1.000
_cell.length_b   1.000
_cell.length_c   1.000
_cell.angle_alpha   90.00
_cell.angle_beta   90.00
_cell.angle_gamma   90.00
#
_symmetry.space_group_name_H-M   'P 1'
#
loop_
_entity.id
_entity.type
_entity.pdbx_description
1 polymer ?
#
loop_
_entity_poly.entity_id
_entity_poly.type
_entity_poly.pdbx_seq_one_letter_code
_entity_poly.pdbx_strand_id
1 'polypeptide(L)'
;HASSDMNYQRVSVAFPLAFSPNLSREDVLILPHLTKLRARVSQFGSGTDTVVRAAVAGNMRLREIVPQLVSGTDEYNIVVYVKSRGSYVAAPLDTKLHDIRDVGFGLSRGSGEVELKIEV
;
A
#
# COMPACT_ATOMS: atom_id res chain seq x y z
N HIS A 1 12.75 -39.71 11.07
CA HIS A 1 13.10 -38.31 10.82
C HIS A 1 12.13 -37.77 9.77
N ALA A 2 11.12 -36.99 10.17
CA ALA A 2 10.18 -36.36 9.25
C ALA A 2 10.72 -34.97 8.88
N SER A 3 11.16 -34.82 7.64
CA SER A 3 11.46 -33.53 7.03
C SER A 3 10.17 -32.73 6.95
N SER A 4 10.08 -31.65 7.73
CA SER A 4 8.97 -30.71 7.70
C SER A 4 8.99 -30.00 6.35
N ASP A 5 8.11 -30.41 5.44
CA ASP A 5 7.86 -29.70 4.19
C ASP A 5 7.38 -28.29 4.52
N MET A 6 8.31 -27.32 4.48
CA MET A 6 7.98 -25.91 4.49
C MET A 6 7.22 -25.61 3.20
N ASN A 7 5.90 -25.53 3.31
CA ASN A 7 5.02 -25.17 2.22
C ASN A 7 5.23 -23.68 1.89
N TYR A 8 6.18 -23.40 0.99
CA TYR A 8 6.46 -22.04 0.52
C TYR A 8 5.31 -21.57 -0.37
N GLN A 9 4.41 -20.76 0.18
CA GLN A 9 3.35 -20.12 -0.57
C GLN A 9 3.97 -19.12 -1.56
N ARG A 10 3.95 -19.44 -2.85
CA ARG A 10 4.35 -18.51 -3.91
C ARG A 10 3.39 -17.32 -3.92
N VAL A 11 3.93 -16.13 -3.66
CA VAL A 11 3.18 -14.88 -3.77
C VAL A 11 3.67 -14.17 -5.03
N SER A 12 2.79 -14.03 -6.01
CA SER A 12 3.04 -13.19 -7.18
C SER A 12 2.96 -11.72 -6.75
N VAL A 13 4.08 -11.01 -6.86
CA VAL A 13 4.14 -9.57 -6.61
C VAL A 13 4.16 -8.88 -7.97
N ALA A 14 3.13 -8.10 -8.25
CA ALA A 14 3.11 -7.24 -9.44
C ALA A 14 4.13 -6.11 -9.21
N PHE A 15 5.15 -6.03 -10.07
CA PHE A 15 6.06 -4.90 -10.08
C PHE A 15 5.35 -3.69 -10.74
N PRO A 16 5.47 -2.47 -10.19
CA PRO A 16 5.00 -1.27 -10.86
C PRO A 16 5.69 -1.17 -12.22
N LEU A 17 4.92 -1.03 -13.30
CA LEU A 17 5.41 -0.95 -14.69
C LEU A 17 6.42 0.18 -14.93
N ALA A 18 6.46 1.18 -14.04
CA ALA A 18 7.38 2.32 -14.10
C ALA A 18 8.71 2.10 -13.35
N PHE A 19 8.92 0.97 -12.67
CA PHE A 19 10.16 0.67 -11.96
C PHE A 19 10.93 -0.44 -12.67
N SER A 20 11.62 -0.07 -13.75
CA SER A 20 12.57 -0.92 -14.48
C SER A 20 13.99 -0.49 -14.14
N PRO A 21 14.55 -0.87 -12.98
CA PRO A 21 15.97 -0.65 -12.73
C PRO A 21 16.76 -1.46 -13.77
N ASN A 22 17.77 -0.83 -14.39
CA ASN A 22 18.74 -1.53 -15.24
C ASN A 22 19.60 -2.42 -14.33
N LEU A 23 19.11 -3.63 -14.06
CA LEU A 23 19.81 -4.65 -13.28
C LEU A 23 20.57 -5.56 -14.22
N SER A 24 21.87 -5.75 -13.94
CA SER A 24 22.68 -6.77 -14.58
C SER A 24 22.38 -8.16 -14.00
N ARG A 25 22.94 -9.20 -14.61
CA ARG A 25 22.78 -10.59 -14.17
C ARG A 25 23.31 -10.85 -12.75
N GLU A 26 24.18 -9.98 -12.27
CA GLU A 26 24.88 -10.09 -10.98
C GLU A 26 24.25 -9.19 -9.91
N ASP A 27 23.30 -8.33 -10.29
CA ASP A 27 22.65 -7.40 -9.37
C ASP A 27 21.49 -8.07 -8.62
N VAL A 28 21.44 -7.84 -7.32
CA VAL A 28 20.34 -8.29 -6.45
C VAL A 28 19.48 -7.09 -6.06
N LEU A 29 18.23 -7.07 -6.51
CA LEU A 29 17.26 -6.08 -6.07
C LEU A 29 16.75 -6.43 -4.67
N ILE A 30 17.30 -5.75 -3.66
CA ILE A 30 16.78 -5.82 -2.30
C ILE A 30 15.65 -4.79 -2.18
N LEU A 31 14.41 -5.26 -2.23
CA LEU A 31 13.27 -4.38 -1.97
C LEU A 31 13.23 -4.05 -0.48
N PRO A 32 13.09 -2.77 -0.09
CA PRO A 32 12.93 -2.38 1.30
C PRO A 32 11.65 -3.00 1.88
N HIS A 33 11.57 -3.10 3.21
CA HIS A 33 10.44 -3.70 3.93
C HIS A 33 9.08 -3.33 3.30
N LEU A 34 8.48 -4.30 2.61
CA LEU A 34 7.20 -4.13 1.94
C LEU A 34 6.10 -4.03 3.00
N THR A 35 5.29 -3.00 2.85
CA THR A 35 4.12 -2.74 3.68
C THR A 35 2.88 -3.16 2.90
N LYS A 36 2.07 -4.02 3.51
CA LYS A 36 0.77 -4.41 2.96
C LYS A 36 -0.16 -3.20 3.04
N LEU A 37 -0.88 -2.92 1.97
CA LEU A 37 -1.76 -1.78 1.84
C LEU A 37 -3.13 -2.25 1.39
N ARG A 38 -4.18 -1.80 2.10
CA ARG A 38 -5.57 -1.93 1.71
C ARG A 38 -6.15 -0.55 1.50
N ALA A 39 -6.39 -0.17 0.26
CA ALA A 39 -7.01 1.10 -0.09
C ALA A 39 -8.47 0.90 -0.48
N ARG A 40 -9.36 1.71 0.10
CA ARG A 40 -10.74 1.86 -0.34
C ARG A 40 -10.84 3.17 -1.10
N VAL A 41 -11.12 3.10 -2.39
CA VAL A 41 -11.29 4.25 -3.29
C VAL A 41 -12.78 4.48 -3.47
N SER A 42 -13.27 5.65 -3.07
CA SER A 42 -14.65 6.08 -3.21
C SER A 42 -14.68 7.24 -4.21
N GLN A 43 -15.44 7.10 -5.28
CA GLN A 43 -15.61 8.16 -6.29
C GLN A 43 -16.91 8.92 -6.01
N PHE A 44 -16.84 10.25 -5.93
CA PHE A 44 -18.02 11.08 -5.74
C PHE A 44 -19.02 10.85 -6.90
N GLY A 45 -20.27 10.54 -6.54
CA GLY A 45 -21.36 10.39 -7.49
C GLY A 45 -21.53 8.99 -8.11
N SER A 46 -20.54 8.09 -8.01
CA SER A 46 -20.70 6.71 -8.49
C SER A 46 -21.38 5.78 -7.47
N GLY A 47 -21.29 6.12 -6.18
CA GLY A 47 -21.75 5.26 -5.08
C GLY A 47 -21.00 3.92 -4.97
N THR A 48 -19.93 3.74 -5.75
CA THR A 48 -19.15 2.51 -5.80
C THR A 48 -17.81 2.68 -5.10
N ASP A 49 -17.60 1.87 -4.08
CA ASP A 49 -16.30 1.75 -3.41
C ASP A 49 -15.49 0.63 -4.07
N THR A 50 -14.30 0.95 -4.56
CA THR A 50 -13.35 -0.04 -5.05
C THR A 50 -12.32 -0.35 -3.97
N VAL A 51 -12.07 -1.63 -3.69
CA VAL A 51 -11.04 -2.05 -2.74
C VAL A 51 -9.83 -2.58 -3.50
N VAL A 52 -8.69 -1.91 -3.33
CA VAL A 52 -7.40 -2.29 -3.91
C VAL A 52 -6.49 -2.79 -2.80
N ARG A 53 -5.81 -3.92 -3.03
CA ARG A 53 -4.77 -4.45 -2.13
C ARG A 53 -3.43 -4.43 -2.86
N ALA A 54 -2.42 -3.87 -2.22
CA ALA A 54 -1.08 -3.72 -2.79
C ALA A 54 0.01 -4.01 -1.75
N ALA A 55 1.22 -4.30 -2.24
CA ALA A 55 2.43 -4.33 -1.42
C ALA A 55 3.32 -3.17 -1.88
N VAL A 56 3.65 -2.26 -0.97
CA VAL A 56 4.32 -1.00 -1.30
C VAL A 56 5.54 -0.81 -0.41
N ALA A 57 6.61 -0.26 -0.96
CA ALA A 57 7.80 0.06 -0.19
C ALA A 57 7.47 1.09 0.92
N GLY A 58 7.88 0.79 2.17
CA GLY A 58 7.51 1.62 3.32
C GLY A 58 8.00 3.07 3.26
N ASN A 59 9.05 3.36 2.49
CA ASN A 59 9.60 4.70 2.29
C ASN A 59 8.86 5.55 1.24
N MET A 60 7.93 4.96 0.48
CA MET A 60 7.13 5.70 -0.50
C MET A 60 6.14 6.64 0.18
N ARG A 61 5.88 7.76 -0.46
CA ARG A 61 4.91 8.77 -0.01
C ARG A 61 3.54 8.53 -0.62
N LEU A 62 2.47 8.97 0.06
CA LEU A 62 1.11 8.82 -0.45
C LEU A 62 0.94 9.45 -1.85
N ARG A 63 1.58 10.59 -2.14
CA ARG A 63 1.57 11.21 -3.49
C ARG A 63 2.09 10.32 -4.61
N GLU A 64 2.96 9.37 -4.31
CA GLU A 64 3.56 8.44 -5.28
C GLU A 64 2.69 7.20 -5.46
N ILE A 65 1.93 6.84 -4.43
CA ILE A 65 1.13 5.62 -4.35
C ILE A 65 -0.28 5.88 -4.90
N VAL A 66 -0.91 6.97 -4.46
CA VAL A 66 -2.32 7.28 -4.74
C VAL A 66 -2.65 7.34 -6.24
N PRO A 67 -1.83 7.96 -7.12
CA PRO A 67 -2.11 7.95 -8.56
C PRO A 67 -2.08 6.55 -9.18
N GLN A 68 -1.35 5.60 -8.59
CA GLN A 68 -1.31 4.22 -9.06
C GLN A 68 -2.54 3.41 -8.59
N LEU A 69 -3.23 3.88 -7.55
CA LEU A 69 -4.43 3.25 -6.99
C LEU A 69 -5.72 3.80 -7.61
N VAL A 70 -5.70 5.05 -8.05
CA VAL A 70 -6.83 5.73 -8.69
C VAL A 70 -6.62 5.64 -10.20
N SER A 71 -7.17 4.60 -10.82
CA SER A 71 -7.08 4.44 -12.28
C SER A 71 -7.97 5.47 -12.99
N GLY A 72 -7.38 6.25 -13.90
CA GLY A 72 -8.08 6.70 -15.10
C GLY A 72 -8.44 8.17 -15.28
N THR A 73 -7.78 9.15 -14.64
CA THR A 73 -8.21 10.57 -14.80
C THR A 73 -7.18 11.57 -14.29
N ASP A 74 -6.97 12.65 -15.05
CA ASP A 74 -5.86 13.59 -14.88
C ASP A 74 -6.12 14.71 -13.85
N GLU A 75 -7.35 14.89 -13.37
CA GLU A 75 -7.69 15.91 -12.36
C GLU A 75 -8.75 15.40 -11.38
N TYR A 76 -8.35 15.13 -10.14
CA TYR A 76 -9.27 14.90 -9.03
C TYR A 76 -8.86 15.68 -7.80
N ASN A 77 -9.85 16.16 -7.06
CA ASN A 77 -9.66 16.69 -5.71
C ASN A 77 -9.53 15.51 -4.74
N ILE A 78 -8.32 14.97 -4.62
CA ILE A 78 -8.09 13.76 -3.83
C ILE A 78 -7.93 14.11 -2.35
N VAL A 79 -8.74 13.47 -1.51
CA VAL A 79 -8.56 13.49 -0.06
C VAL A 79 -8.20 12.08 0.42
N VAL A 80 -7.07 11.97 1.12
CA VAL A 80 -6.57 10.70 1.63
C VAL A 80 -6.73 10.66 3.14
N TYR A 81 -7.32 9.57 3.62
CA TYR A 81 -7.42 9.26 5.04
C TYR A 81 -6.68 7.97 5.35
N VAL A 82 -5.96 7.97 6.47
CA VAL A 82 -5.26 6.80 7.00
C VAL A 82 -6.00 6.31 8.22
N LYS A 83 -6.08 4.99 8.41
CA LYS A 83 -6.64 4.43 9.64
C LYS A 83 -5.60 4.47 10.76
N SER A 84 -5.86 5.28 11.77
CA SER A 84 -5.04 5.43 12.97
C SER A 84 -5.91 5.24 14.21
N ARG A 85 -5.46 4.39 15.15
CA ARG A 85 -6.16 4.06 16.40
C ARG A 85 -7.65 3.71 16.23
N GLY A 86 -8.00 3.03 15.13
CA GLY A 86 -9.38 2.64 14.83
C GLY A 86 -10.25 3.70 14.15
N SER A 87 -9.71 4.90 13.89
CA SER A 87 -10.39 6.01 13.22
C SER A 87 -9.69 6.40 11.92
N TYR A 88 -10.43 6.96 10.95
CA TYR A 88 -9.86 7.51 9.73
C TYR A 88 -9.51 8.98 9.94
N VAL A 89 -8.26 9.36 9.72
CA VAL A 89 -7.76 10.73 9.84
C VAL A 89 -7.16 11.19 8.52
N ALA A 90 -7.40 12.45 8.15
CA ALA A 90 -6.82 13.01 6.93
C ALA A 90 -5.28 13.02 7.02
N ALA A 91 -4.62 12.58 5.96
CA ALA A 91 -3.17 12.50 5.88
C ALA A 91 -2.64 13.39 4.75
N PRO A 92 -1.61 14.22 5.00
CA PRO A 92 -0.91 14.92 3.93
C PRO A 92 -0.34 13.95 2.90
N LEU A 93 -0.36 14.32 1.62
CA LEU A 93 0.18 13.48 0.54
C LEU A 93 1.69 13.21 0.67
N ASP A 94 2.41 14.03 1.45
CA ASP A 94 3.83 13.83 1.76
C ASP A 94 4.10 12.79 2.85
N THR A 95 3.07 12.26 3.50
CA THR A 95 3.20 11.22 4.53
C THR A 95 3.83 9.96 3.93
N LYS A 96 4.85 9.39 4.59
CA LYS A 96 5.44 8.11 4.18
C LYS A 96 4.62 6.96 4.73
N LEU A 97 4.61 5.84 4.01
CA LEU A 97 3.82 4.68 4.39
C LEU A 97 4.25 4.08 5.74
N HIS A 98 5.55 4.12 6.07
CA HIS A 98 6.05 3.65 7.37
C HIS A 98 5.62 4.55 8.54
N ASP A 99 5.47 5.85 8.33
CA ASP A 99 5.03 6.78 9.39
C ASP A 99 3.60 6.47 9.85
N ILE A 100 2.80 5.84 8.99
CA ILE A 100 1.42 5.45 9.29
C ILE A 100 1.37 4.25 10.24
N ARG A 101 2.39 3.37 10.23
CA ARG A 101 2.42 2.16 11.06
C ARG A 101 2.51 2.48 12.55
N ASP A 102 3.19 3.55 12.94
CA ASP A 102 3.39 3.89 14.36
C ASP A 102 2.15 4.47 15.03
N VAL A 103 1.15 4.91 14.27
CA VAL A 103 0.00 5.62 14.84
C VAL A 103 -1.17 4.69 15.22
N GLY A 104 -1.02 3.36 15.18
CA GLY A 104 -2.13 2.45 15.50
C GLY A 104 -1.79 1.05 16.00
N PHE A 105 -0.51 0.65 15.97
CA PHE A 105 -0.09 -0.74 16.18
C PHE A 105 0.19 -1.12 17.64
N GLY A 106 -0.62 -0.61 18.57
CA GLY A 106 -0.42 -0.90 20.00
C GLY A 106 -0.94 -2.26 20.46
N LEU A 107 -2.12 -2.73 20.00
CA LEU A 107 -2.87 -3.71 20.82
C LEU A 107 -3.77 -4.74 20.11
N SER A 108 -3.84 -4.80 18.76
CA SER A 108 -4.76 -5.73 18.10
C SER A 108 -4.06 -6.60 17.05
N ARG A 109 -4.28 -7.92 17.17
CA ARG A 109 -3.78 -9.02 16.31
C ARG A 109 -4.34 -8.97 14.88
N GLY A 110 -4.30 -7.82 14.22
CA GLY A 110 -4.60 -7.65 12.80
C GLY A 110 -3.30 -7.62 12.02
N SER A 111 -3.22 -8.38 10.92
CA SER A 111 -2.08 -8.39 10.00
C SER A 111 -1.58 -6.96 9.73
N GLY A 112 -0.26 -6.74 9.72
CA GLY A 112 0.47 -5.47 9.49
C GLY A 112 0.18 -4.70 8.21
N GLU A 113 -1.09 -4.54 7.87
CA GLU A 113 -1.68 -3.92 6.69
C GLU A 113 -2.10 -2.50 7.05
N VAL A 114 -1.61 -1.53 6.28
CA VAL A 114 -2.04 -0.13 6.36
C VAL A 114 -3.38 -0.02 5.63
N GLU A 115 -4.36 0.60 6.28
CA GLU A 115 -5.67 0.88 5.68
C GLU A 115 -5.75 2.35 5.24
N LEU A 116 -6.09 2.57 3.97
CA LEU A 116 -6.36 3.89 3.38
C LEU A 116 -7.83 3.99 2.95
N LYS A 117 -8.40 5.17 3.11
CA LYS A 117 -9.59 5.61 2.40
C LYS A 117 -9.18 6.77 1.48
N ILE A 118 -9.50 6.66 0.21
CA ILE A 118 -9.23 7.67 -0.81
C ILE A 118 -10.58 8.14 -1.31
N GLU A 119 -10.85 9.43 -1.17
CA GLU A 119 -12.03 10.09 -1.72
C GLU A 119 -11.57 10.89 -2.95
N VAL A 120 -12.26 10.65 -4.06
CA VAL A 120 -11.93 11.15 -5.41
C VAL A 120 -13.12 11.91 -5.95
#